data_AF-A0A954NU34-F1
#
_entry.id   AF-A0A954NU34-F1
#
_cell.length_a   1.000
_cell.length_b   1.000
_cell.length_c   1.000
_cell.angle_alpha   90.00
_cell.angle_beta   90.00
_cell.angle_gamma   90.00
#
_symmetry.space_group_name_H-M   'P 1'
#
loop_
_entity.id
_entity.type
_entity.pdbx_description
1 polymer ?
#
loop_
_entity_poly.entity_id
_entity_poly.type
_entity_poly.pdbx_seq_one_letter_code
_entity_poly.pdbx_strand_id
1 'polypeptide(L)'
;MMLAGNFGEVTSFSKISDTAGGLTAVLDNNDLFGLPVAEIGDLDGDGIRDMAVSATGDDDGGYARGAVYILFMNADGTVSSHQKISDSAGGFTGTLDDLDAFGSSLVNLGDLDGDGVTDLGVGADQDDDGGSARGALYILFLNANGTVKSHQKISNTIGGFTAVLDDVDNFGDALANLGDMDGDGVTDLAVSAFRDGDGGVDRGAVYVLFMNTDGTVKSHQKISDTEGGFTATLDDADFFGHAVASVGDLDGDGVTDLAVGAMRDGDGGVGRGAVYVLFLNADGTVKSHQKISDTVGGLTATLDDFDFFGRSLANMADLNGDGVTDLAVGAYGDDDGGGLRGAAYVLFLNANGTVKAHQKISDTAGNFTATLDDSDFFGSSMTNLGDL
;
A
#
# COMPACT_ATOMS: atom_id res chain seq x y z
N MET A 1 18.04 -10.21 -30.13
CA MET A 1 18.96 -10.92 -29.22
C MET A 1 18.10 -11.38 -28.07
N MET A 2 17.95 -12.69 -27.87
CA MET A 2 17.06 -13.27 -26.85
C MET A 2 17.54 -12.89 -25.45
N LEU A 3 16.73 -12.18 -24.67
CA LEU A 3 16.84 -12.15 -23.22
C LEU A 3 15.93 -13.26 -22.69
N ALA A 4 16.46 -14.49 -22.69
CA ALA A 4 15.97 -15.54 -21.81
C ALA A 4 16.68 -15.36 -20.46
N GLY A 5 16.30 -14.31 -19.73
CA GLY A 5 16.52 -14.23 -18.30
C GLY A 5 15.23 -14.69 -17.63
N ASN A 6 15.32 -15.55 -16.62
CA ASN A 6 14.18 -15.81 -15.74
C ASN A 6 14.00 -14.57 -14.87
N PHE A 7 13.22 -13.60 -15.34
CA PHE A 7 12.81 -12.45 -14.54
C PHE A 7 11.83 -12.92 -13.47
N GLY A 8 12.02 -12.49 -12.21
CA GLY A 8 11.15 -12.84 -11.09
C GLY A 8 11.57 -14.07 -10.25
N GLU A 9 12.82 -14.53 -10.30
CA GLU A 9 13.32 -15.56 -9.37
C GLU A 9 13.83 -14.95 -8.05
N VAL A 10 13.47 -15.57 -6.91
CA VAL A 10 14.02 -15.21 -5.59
C VAL A 10 15.45 -15.76 -5.47
N THR A 11 16.46 -14.87 -5.51
CA THR A 11 17.88 -15.27 -5.43
C THR A 11 18.41 -15.38 -4.01
N SER A 12 17.76 -14.72 -3.05
CA SER A 12 18.09 -14.71 -1.63
C SER A 12 16.92 -14.21 -0.80
N PHE A 13 16.86 -14.58 0.48
CA PHE A 13 15.92 -14.00 1.45
C PHE A 13 16.60 -13.86 2.81
N SER A 14 16.17 -12.86 3.58
CA SER A 14 16.60 -12.62 4.97
C SER A 14 15.37 -12.46 5.85
N LYS A 15 15.41 -13.02 7.06
CA LYS A 15 14.33 -12.87 8.05
C LYS A 15 14.74 -11.83 9.10
N ILE A 16 13.87 -10.86 9.33
CA ILE A 16 13.95 -9.91 10.44
C ILE A 16 12.79 -10.23 11.40
N SER A 17 13.10 -10.48 12.67
CA SER A 17 12.13 -10.69 13.74
C SER A 17 12.78 -10.36 15.09
N ASP A 18 12.02 -10.42 16.17
CA ASP A 18 12.51 -10.35 17.57
C ASP A 18 13.65 -11.32 17.92
N THR A 19 13.90 -12.31 17.04
CA THR A 19 14.82 -13.42 17.21
C THR A 19 15.82 -13.57 16.05
N ALA A 20 15.74 -12.73 15.00
CA ALA A 20 16.57 -12.85 13.79
C ALA A 20 16.78 -11.48 13.09
N GLY A 21 17.84 -11.38 12.29
CA GLY A 21 18.05 -10.21 11.42
C GLY A 21 18.44 -8.92 12.14
N GLY A 22 18.96 -8.99 13.37
CA GLY A 22 19.52 -7.83 14.09
C GLY A 22 18.52 -6.96 14.85
N LEU A 23 17.21 -7.21 14.70
CA LEU A 23 16.18 -6.46 15.42
C LEU A 23 16.22 -6.81 16.92
N THR A 24 16.40 -5.78 17.76
CA THR A 24 16.42 -5.92 19.23
C THR A 24 15.15 -5.39 19.89
N ALA A 25 14.11 -5.07 19.10
CA ALA A 25 12.81 -4.69 19.60
C ALA A 25 12.15 -5.89 20.29
N VAL A 26 11.38 -5.63 21.35
CA VAL A 26 10.46 -6.61 21.91
C VAL A 26 9.17 -6.46 21.13
N LEU A 27 8.75 -7.52 20.44
CA LEU A 27 7.50 -7.59 19.70
C LEU A 27 6.55 -8.52 20.46
N ASP A 28 5.38 -8.02 20.80
CA ASP A 28 4.35 -8.81 21.47
C ASP A 28 3.48 -9.54 20.44
N ASN A 29 2.83 -10.61 20.92
CA ASN A 29 1.92 -11.35 20.06
C ASN A 29 0.73 -10.46 19.68
N ASN A 30 0.36 -10.49 18.40
CA ASN A 30 -0.70 -9.66 17.80
C ASN A 30 -0.32 -8.20 17.53
N ASP A 31 0.94 -7.80 17.70
CA ASP A 31 1.40 -6.48 17.24
C ASP A 31 1.35 -6.35 15.71
N LEU A 32 1.29 -7.50 15.01
CA LEU A 32 1.24 -7.58 13.55
C LEU A 32 2.43 -6.87 12.88
N PHE A 33 3.60 -6.94 13.52
CA PHE A 33 4.84 -6.39 13.00
C PHE A 33 5.16 -6.94 11.60
N GLY A 34 5.42 -6.05 10.65
CA GLY A 34 5.85 -6.44 9.30
C GLY A 34 4.72 -6.68 8.30
N LEU A 35 3.47 -6.32 8.61
CA LEU A 35 2.40 -6.33 7.61
C LEU A 35 2.63 -5.21 6.57
N PRO A 36 2.34 -3.92 6.82
CA PRO A 36 2.88 -2.85 5.96
C PRO A 36 4.37 -2.58 6.18
N VAL A 37 5.07 -2.31 5.09
CA VAL A 37 6.47 -1.86 5.07
C VAL A 37 6.62 -0.78 3.99
N ALA A 38 7.46 0.22 4.23
CA ALA A 38 7.86 1.21 3.23
C ALA A 38 9.39 1.40 3.25
N GLU A 39 10.01 1.54 2.08
CA GLU A 39 11.38 2.06 1.95
C GLU A 39 11.35 3.58 2.10
N ILE A 40 12.25 4.14 2.92
CA ILE A 40 12.20 5.57 3.32
C ILE A 40 13.49 6.33 2.98
N GLY A 41 14.32 5.80 2.09
CA GLY A 41 15.62 6.35 1.77
C GLY A 41 16.66 6.10 2.86
N ASP A 42 17.83 6.70 2.69
CA ASP A 42 18.91 6.76 3.69
C ASP A 42 18.59 7.88 4.68
N LEU A 43 17.90 7.54 5.77
CA LEU A 43 17.34 8.53 6.70
C LEU A 43 18.44 9.10 7.61
N ASP A 44 19.42 8.29 8.02
CA ASP A 44 20.51 8.71 8.89
C ASP A 44 21.79 9.18 8.17
N GLY A 45 21.85 9.03 6.84
CA GLY A 45 22.92 9.51 5.99
C GLY A 45 24.15 8.60 5.97
N ASP A 46 24.00 7.32 6.32
CA ASP A 46 25.10 6.35 6.34
C ASP A 46 25.38 5.69 4.97
N GLY A 47 24.53 5.95 3.98
CA GLY A 47 24.61 5.44 2.62
C GLY A 47 23.85 4.14 2.38
N ILE A 48 23.13 3.63 3.38
CA ILE A 48 22.25 2.46 3.30
C ILE A 48 20.79 2.92 3.37
N ARG A 49 19.90 2.22 2.67
CA ARG A 49 18.47 2.55 2.74
C ARG A 49 17.83 1.97 3.98
N ASP A 50 16.99 2.78 4.62
CA ASP A 50 16.23 2.46 5.81
C ASP A 50 14.78 2.13 5.48
N MET A 51 14.08 1.58 6.47
CA MET A 51 12.73 1.05 6.29
C MET A 51 11.79 1.54 7.41
N ALA A 52 10.55 1.86 7.07
CA ALA A 52 9.46 1.97 8.02
C ALA A 52 8.67 0.65 8.02
N VAL A 53 8.40 0.11 9.20
CA VAL A 53 7.70 -1.16 9.38
C VAL A 53 6.56 -0.97 10.37
N SER A 54 5.36 -1.37 9.98
CA SER A 54 4.18 -1.26 10.83
C SER A 54 4.14 -2.35 11.89
N ALA A 55 3.56 -2.00 13.04
CA ALA A 55 3.03 -2.89 14.06
C ALA A 55 1.62 -2.41 14.43
N THR A 56 0.68 -2.55 13.50
CA THR A 56 -0.66 -1.97 13.61
C THR A 56 -1.49 -2.46 14.80
N GLY A 57 -1.14 -3.59 15.40
CA GLY A 57 -1.81 -4.14 16.58
C GLY A 57 -1.12 -3.82 17.91
N ASP A 58 0.00 -3.08 17.87
CA ASP A 58 0.80 -2.72 19.04
C ASP A 58 -0.06 -1.98 20.08
N ASP A 59 0.11 -2.36 21.35
CA ASP A 59 -0.73 -1.90 22.46
C ASP A 59 -0.05 -0.84 23.36
N ASP A 60 1.01 -0.20 22.86
CA ASP A 60 1.68 0.88 23.55
C ASP A 60 0.78 2.13 23.65
N GLY A 61 0.56 2.59 24.89
CA GLY A 61 -0.40 3.66 25.20
C GLY A 61 -1.85 3.20 25.41
N GLY A 62 -2.25 2.06 24.83
CA GLY A 62 -3.60 1.48 25.00
C GLY A 62 -3.88 0.34 24.01
N TYR A 63 -5.10 -0.21 24.03
CA TYR A 63 -5.39 -1.45 23.29
C TYR A 63 -5.36 -1.25 21.77
N ALA A 64 -4.41 -1.91 21.08
CA ALA A 64 -4.26 -1.92 19.62
C ALA A 64 -4.33 -0.52 18.98
N ARG A 65 -3.62 0.43 19.59
CA ARG A 65 -3.47 1.80 19.03
C ARG A 65 -2.57 1.79 17.80
N GLY A 66 -1.66 0.83 17.73
CA GLY A 66 -0.72 0.66 16.64
C GLY A 66 0.56 1.47 16.82
N ALA A 67 1.60 1.05 16.10
CA ALA A 67 2.91 1.69 16.09
C ALA A 67 3.60 1.53 14.74
N VAL A 68 4.64 2.36 14.53
CA VAL A 68 5.56 2.27 13.39
C VAL A 68 6.98 2.17 13.91
N TYR A 69 7.79 1.32 13.29
CA TYR A 69 9.21 1.16 13.60
C TYR A 69 10.03 1.65 12.41
N ILE A 70 10.89 2.63 12.63
CA ILE A 70 11.97 2.97 11.70
C ILE A 70 13.12 2.00 11.97
N LEU A 71 13.52 1.24 10.96
CA LEU A 71 14.64 0.32 11.00
C LEU A 71 15.80 0.91 10.21
N PHE A 72 16.89 1.17 10.92
CA PHE A 72 18.16 1.56 10.30
C PHE A 72 18.90 0.31 9.87
N MET A 73 19.25 0.20 8.60
CA MET A 73 19.71 -1.07 8.01
C MET A 73 21.23 -1.12 7.84
N ASN A 74 21.80 -2.31 7.88
CA ASN A 74 23.16 -2.58 7.45
C ASN A 74 23.17 -3.03 5.98
N ALA A 75 24.31 -2.85 5.30
CA ALA A 75 24.53 -3.31 3.93
C ALA A 75 24.38 -4.84 3.71
N ASP A 76 24.29 -5.63 4.78
CA ASP A 76 24.03 -7.08 4.71
C ASP A 76 22.55 -7.44 4.90
N GLY A 77 21.66 -6.44 4.95
CA GLY A 77 20.22 -6.59 5.12
C GLY A 77 19.78 -6.87 6.56
N THR A 78 20.68 -6.75 7.55
CA THR A 78 20.33 -6.83 8.98
C THR A 78 20.03 -5.45 9.57
N VAL A 79 19.26 -5.39 10.65
CA VAL A 79 18.95 -4.14 11.36
C VAL A 79 20.16 -3.71 12.21
N SER A 80 20.63 -2.48 12.00
CA SER A 80 21.67 -1.79 12.77
C SER A 80 21.09 -1.22 14.07
N SER A 81 19.98 -0.49 13.95
CA SER A 81 19.24 0.06 15.08
C SER A 81 17.78 0.32 14.70
N HIS A 82 16.93 0.69 15.65
CA HIS A 82 15.53 0.98 15.37
C HIS A 82 14.98 2.10 16.25
N GLN A 83 13.94 2.77 15.78
CA GLN A 83 13.16 3.76 16.51
C GLN A 83 11.67 3.42 16.42
N LYS A 84 11.04 3.16 17.57
CA LYS A 84 9.58 2.98 17.67
C LYS A 84 8.88 4.34 17.72
N ILE A 85 7.82 4.51 16.95
CA ILE A 85 6.91 5.64 16.93
C ILE A 85 5.53 5.12 17.35
N SER A 86 5.01 5.64 18.46
CA SER A 86 3.70 5.27 19.03
C SER A 86 3.13 6.46 19.80
N ASP A 87 1.93 6.33 20.37
CA ASP A 87 1.33 7.32 21.27
C ASP A 87 2.22 7.67 22.49
N SER A 88 3.18 6.80 22.85
CA SER A 88 4.05 6.96 24.03
C SER A 88 5.56 7.09 23.71
N ALA A 89 5.98 6.93 22.44
CA ALA A 89 7.38 6.86 22.04
C ALA A 89 7.70 7.58 20.71
N GLY A 90 8.99 7.78 20.45
CA GLY A 90 9.47 8.26 19.15
C GLY A 90 9.20 9.73 18.84
N GLY A 91 8.83 10.54 19.83
CA GLY A 91 8.57 11.98 19.65
C GLY A 91 7.22 12.29 19.00
N PHE A 92 6.40 11.28 18.72
CA PHE A 92 5.03 11.48 18.27
C PHE A 92 4.20 12.07 19.42
N THR A 93 3.42 13.11 19.10
CA THR A 93 2.58 13.82 20.08
C THR A 93 1.12 13.88 19.63
N GLY A 94 0.75 13.10 18.61
CA GLY A 94 -0.64 12.89 18.27
C GLY A 94 -1.29 12.04 19.35
N THR A 95 -2.62 12.07 19.42
CA THR A 95 -3.39 11.20 20.29
C THR A 95 -3.90 10.04 19.45
N LEU A 96 -3.65 8.81 19.89
CA LEU A 96 -4.29 7.61 19.35
C LEU A 96 -5.28 7.06 20.38
N ASP A 97 -6.49 6.74 19.94
CA ASP A 97 -7.50 6.02 20.70
C ASP A 97 -7.37 4.50 20.48
N ASP A 98 -7.92 3.73 21.42
CA ASP A 98 -7.89 2.27 21.33
C ASP A 98 -8.58 1.82 20.03
N LEU A 99 -7.95 0.88 19.32
CA LEU A 99 -8.34 0.36 18.01
C LEU A 99 -8.06 1.26 16.80
N ASP A 100 -7.45 2.45 16.93
CA ASP A 100 -7.16 3.32 15.77
C ASP A 100 -6.31 2.66 14.67
N ALA A 101 -5.56 1.61 15.02
CA ALA A 101 -4.73 0.85 14.09
C ALA A 101 -3.69 1.72 13.37
N PHE A 102 -3.03 2.63 14.08
CA PHE A 102 -1.95 3.45 13.53
C PHE A 102 -0.82 2.59 12.97
N GLY A 103 -0.46 2.84 11.71
CA GLY A 103 0.43 1.99 10.94
C GLY A 103 -0.31 1.00 10.02
N SER A 104 -1.64 1.06 9.88
CA SER A 104 -2.37 0.14 8.99
C SER A 104 -1.91 0.21 7.53
N SER A 105 -1.32 1.33 7.13
CA SER A 105 -0.60 1.51 5.87
C SER A 105 0.58 2.47 6.05
N LEU A 106 1.56 2.40 5.14
CA LEU A 106 2.75 3.24 5.13
C LEU A 106 3.06 3.70 3.71
N VAL A 107 3.47 4.96 3.54
CA VAL A 107 3.95 5.48 2.26
C VAL A 107 5.07 6.49 2.48
N ASN A 108 6.16 6.36 1.71
CA ASN A 108 7.22 7.35 1.65
C ASN A 108 6.74 8.58 0.86
N LEU A 109 6.81 9.76 1.48
CA LEU A 109 6.35 11.02 0.89
C LEU A 109 7.49 11.81 0.22
N GLY A 110 8.74 11.37 0.40
CA GLY A 110 9.91 12.21 0.18
C GLY A 110 10.00 13.32 1.22
N ASP A 111 10.78 14.36 0.92
CA ASP A 111 10.91 15.56 1.76
C ASP A 111 9.77 16.54 1.47
N LEU A 112 8.65 16.41 2.19
CA LEU A 112 7.42 17.17 1.95
C LEU A 112 7.54 18.61 2.50
N ASP A 113 8.22 18.80 3.65
CA ASP A 113 8.42 20.13 4.25
C ASP A 113 9.68 20.88 3.76
N GLY A 114 10.52 20.22 2.95
CA GLY A 114 11.70 20.81 2.33
C GLY A 114 12.88 21.00 3.29
N ASP A 115 12.96 20.23 4.38
CA ASP A 115 14.03 20.30 5.37
C ASP A 115 15.22 19.36 5.09
N GLY A 116 15.09 18.51 4.07
CA GLY A 116 16.09 17.54 3.62
C GLY A 116 15.99 16.17 4.28
N VAL A 117 14.94 15.89 5.04
CA VAL A 117 14.66 14.58 5.65
C VAL A 117 13.40 13.98 5.01
N THR A 118 13.39 12.66 4.80
CA THR A 118 12.21 11.97 4.30
C THR A 118 11.05 12.03 5.32
N ASP A 119 9.86 12.33 4.83
CA ASP A 119 8.60 12.31 5.56
C ASP A 119 7.77 11.05 5.24
N LEU A 120 6.88 10.69 6.15
CA LEU A 120 6.15 9.43 6.11
C LEU A 120 4.64 9.64 6.25
N GLY A 121 3.86 9.05 5.35
CA GLY A 121 2.41 8.92 5.49
C GLY A 121 2.06 7.62 6.21
N VAL A 122 1.18 7.69 7.20
CA VAL A 122 0.79 6.57 8.06
C VAL A 122 -0.73 6.50 8.19
N GLY A 123 -1.32 5.39 7.77
CA GLY A 123 -2.75 5.12 7.94
C GLY A 123 -3.14 4.78 9.38
N ALA A 124 -4.35 5.16 9.76
CA ALA A 124 -5.05 4.72 10.95
C ALA A 124 -6.51 4.51 10.54
N ASP A 125 -6.78 3.42 9.85
CA ASP A 125 -8.03 3.19 9.11
C ASP A 125 -9.24 2.99 10.03
N GLN A 126 -9.00 2.71 11.30
CA GLN A 126 -10.05 2.51 12.31
C GLN A 126 -10.27 3.75 13.19
N ASP A 127 -9.56 4.85 12.93
CA ASP A 127 -9.67 6.09 13.69
C ASP A 127 -11.12 6.64 13.68
N ASP A 128 -11.61 7.00 14.87
CA ASP A 128 -13.00 7.38 15.12
C ASP A 128 -13.26 8.91 14.99
N ASP A 129 -12.29 9.69 14.50
CA ASP A 129 -12.44 11.15 14.40
C ASP A 129 -13.54 11.57 13.40
N GLY A 130 -14.63 12.08 13.94
CA GLY A 130 -15.83 12.48 13.20
C GLY A 130 -16.92 11.42 13.12
N GLY A 131 -16.65 10.18 13.55
CA GLY A 131 -17.60 9.07 13.61
C GLY A 131 -16.89 7.71 13.57
N SER A 132 -17.64 6.61 13.68
CA SER A 132 -17.03 5.30 13.94
C SER A 132 -16.23 4.77 12.74
N ALA A 133 -14.96 4.42 12.95
CA ALA A 133 -14.04 3.85 11.96
C ALA A 133 -14.08 4.56 10.59
N ARG A 134 -14.16 5.90 10.64
CA ARG A 134 -14.07 6.72 9.41
C ARG A 134 -12.65 6.69 8.86
N GLY A 135 -11.68 6.51 9.74
CA GLY A 135 -10.27 6.42 9.41
C GLY A 135 -9.59 7.79 9.31
N ALA A 136 -8.26 7.74 9.35
CA ALA A 136 -7.40 8.91 9.26
C ALA A 136 -6.06 8.58 8.56
N LEU A 137 -5.41 9.64 8.10
CA LEU A 137 -4.03 9.63 7.60
C LEU A 137 -3.20 10.59 8.44
N TYR A 138 -2.04 10.15 8.91
CA TYR A 138 -1.05 10.98 9.60
C TYR A 138 0.15 11.21 8.69
N ILE A 139 0.49 12.48 8.48
CA ILE A 139 1.76 12.90 7.88
C ILE A 139 2.75 13.11 9.02
N LEU A 140 3.84 12.35 9.03
CA LEU A 140 4.91 12.48 10.00
C LEU A 140 6.11 13.15 9.35
N PHE A 141 6.45 14.32 9.88
CA PHE A 141 7.70 14.99 9.56
C PHE A 141 8.79 14.40 10.46
N LEU A 142 9.80 13.77 9.86
CA LEU A 142 10.80 13.01 10.63
C LEU A 142 12.06 13.84 10.91
N ASN A 143 12.83 13.37 11.89
CA ASN A 143 14.25 13.71 12.03
C ASN A 143 15.08 12.54 11.50
N ALA A 144 16.32 12.80 11.09
CA ALA A 144 17.27 11.78 10.62
C ALA A 144 17.53 10.62 11.60
N ASN A 145 17.19 10.77 12.89
CA ASN A 145 17.28 9.71 13.89
C ASN A 145 15.99 8.86 14.01
N GLY A 146 15.03 9.02 13.10
CA GLY A 146 13.77 8.29 13.07
C GLY A 146 12.70 8.79 14.05
N THR A 147 12.96 9.86 14.80
CA THR A 147 11.94 10.45 15.70
C THR A 147 11.08 11.48 14.96
N VAL A 148 9.84 11.65 15.38
CA VAL A 148 8.89 12.62 14.80
C VAL A 148 9.24 14.06 15.25
N LYS A 149 9.48 14.94 14.29
CA LYS A 149 9.70 16.40 14.46
C LYS A 149 8.37 17.12 14.65
N SER A 150 7.39 16.80 13.80
CA SER A 150 6.01 17.29 13.84
C SER A 150 5.10 16.33 13.08
N HIS A 151 3.78 16.47 13.22
CA HIS A 151 2.83 15.66 12.47
C HIS A 151 1.60 16.48 12.08
N GLN A 152 0.89 16.02 11.05
CA GLN A 152 -0.42 16.52 10.65
C GLN A 152 -1.38 15.35 10.48
N LYS A 153 -2.50 15.36 11.22
CA LYS A 153 -3.60 14.40 11.05
C LYS A 153 -4.58 14.91 9.99
N ILE A 154 -4.99 14.04 9.09
CA ILE A 154 -5.98 14.27 8.04
C ILE A 154 -7.12 13.30 8.32
N SER A 155 -8.30 13.83 8.56
CA SER A 155 -9.51 13.06 8.89
C SER A 155 -10.74 13.78 8.36
N ASN A 156 -11.92 13.24 8.64
CA ASN A 156 -13.18 13.91 8.34
C ASN A 156 -13.36 15.27 9.05
N THR A 157 -12.57 15.59 10.09
CA THR A 157 -12.75 16.83 10.88
C THR A 157 -11.57 17.80 10.85
N ILE A 158 -10.37 17.37 10.45
CA ILE A 158 -9.15 18.18 10.46
C ILE A 158 -8.21 17.89 9.27
N GLY A 159 -7.17 18.73 9.12
CA GLY A 159 -6.13 18.53 8.11
C GLY A 159 -6.48 19.07 6.72
N GLY A 160 -7.51 19.89 6.59
CA GLY A 160 -7.91 20.49 5.31
C GLY A 160 -8.72 19.55 4.40
N PHE A 161 -8.95 18.31 4.82
CA PHE A 161 -9.80 17.39 4.11
C PHE A 161 -11.27 17.74 4.34
N THR A 162 -12.01 18.00 3.26
CA THR A 162 -13.41 18.47 3.32
C THR A 162 -14.39 17.52 2.64
N ALA A 163 -13.96 16.31 2.29
CA ALA A 163 -14.89 15.26 1.88
C ALA A 163 -15.72 14.80 3.09
N VAL A 164 -16.79 14.06 2.82
CA VAL A 164 -17.56 13.40 3.85
C VAL A 164 -17.15 11.94 3.85
N LEU A 165 -16.66 11.46 4.99
CA LEU A 165 -16.51 10.04 5.28
C LEU A 165 -17.70 9.57 6.12
N ASP A 166 -18.32 8.48 5.71
CA ASP A 166 -19.33 7.76 6.48
C ASP A 166 -18.68 6.76 7.44
N ASP A 167 -19.45 6.33 8.45
CA ASP A 167 -18.94 5.39 9.44
C ASP A 167 -18.54 4.08 8.75
N VAL A 168 -17.36 3.57 9.09
CA VAL A 168 -16.76 2.34 8.55
C VAL A 168 -16.29 2.47 7.10
N ASP A 169 -16.02 3.69 6.60
CA ASP A 169 -15.37 3.89 5.29
C ASP A 169 -13.90 3.44 5.28
N ASN A 170 -13.26 3.38 6.45
CA ASN A 170 -11.87 2.97 6.66
C ASN A 170 -10.86 3.77 5.81
N PHE A 171 -10.98 5.10 5.84
CA PHE A 171 -10.05 5.98 5.16
C PHE A 171 -8.61 5.81 5.67
N GLY A 172 -7.65 5.61 4.77
CA GLY A 172 -6.24 5.41 5.14
C GLY A 172 -5.81 3.94 5.24
N ASP A 173 -6.65 2.97 4.91
CA ASP A 173 -6.30 1.54 4.88
C ASP A 173 -5.17 1.21 3.88
N ALA A 174 -5.08 1.96 2.78
CA ALA A 174 -4.01 1.85 1.81
C ALA A 174 -3.61 3.23 1.27
N LEU A 175 -2.33 3.40 0.99
CA LEU A 175 -1.72 4.67 0.57
C LEU A 175 -0.81 4.44 -0.64
N ALA A 176 -0.80 5.39 -1.58
CA ALA A 176 0.19 5.45 -2.63
C ALA A 176 0.66 6.88 -2.88
N ASN A 177 1.96 7.03 -3.13
CA ASN A 177 2.58 8.28 -3.56
C ASN A 177 2.34 8.45 -5.07
N LEU A 178 1.69 9.54 -5.46
CA LEU A 178 1.39 9.86 -6.86
C LEU A 178 2.41 10.82 -7.49
N GLY A 179 3.38 11.30 -6.71
CA GLY A 179 4.24 12.42 -7.09
C GLY A 179 3.47 13.73 -7.15
N ASP A 180 4.06 14.73 -7.80
CA ASP A 180 3.43 16.04 -8.02
C ASP A 180 2.53 15.98 -9.27
N MET A 181 1.23 15.72 -9.06
CA MET A 181 0.29 15.55 -10.17
C MET A 181 -0.23 16.88 -10.72
N ASP A 182 -0.33 17.92 -9.88
CA ASP A 182 -0.83 19.24 -10.30
C ASP A 182 0.27 20.24 -10.68
N GLY A 183 1.53 19.85 -10.55
CA GLY A 183 2.71 20.61 -11.00
C GLY A 183 3.08 21.76 -10.07
N ASP A 184 2.69 21.72 -8.80
CA ASP A 184 2.99 22.76 -7.82
C ASP A 184 4.25 22.50 -6.98
N GLY A 185 4.90 21.35 -7.18
CA GLY A 185 6.12 20.92 -6.52
C GLY A 185 5.90 20.20 -5.20
N VAL A 186 4.67 19.83 -4.85
CA VAL A 186 4.32 19.07 -3.64
C VAL A 186 3.86 17.66 -4.02
N THR A 187 4.27 16.66 -3.24
CA THR A 187 3.83 15.28 -3.44
C THR A 187 2.34 15.11 -3.14
N ASP A 188 1.60 14.53 -4.07
CA ASP A 188 0.18 14.16 -3.94
C ASP A 188 0.01 12.66 -3.63
N LEU A 189 -1.15 12.29 -3.09
CA LEU A 189 -1.41 10.95 -2.55
C LEU A 189 -2.70 10.35 -3.07
N ALA A 190 -2.73 9.02 -3.24
CA ALA A 190 -3.95 8.25 -3.26
C ALA A 190 -4.17 7.63 -1.88
N VAL A 191 -5.38 7.77 -1.35
CA VAL A 191 -5.80 7.25 -0.04
C VAL A 191 -7.09 6.47 -0.20
N SER A 192 -7.10 5.21 0.22
CA SER A 192 -8.28 4.37 0.08
C SER A 192 -9.34 4.66 1.15
N ALA A 193 -10.59 4.35 0.81
CA ALA A 193 -11.71 4.15 1.71
C ALA A 193 -12.47 2.91 1.20
N PHE A 194 -11.90 1.73 1.39
CA PHE A 194 -12.30 0.52 0.65
C PHE A 194 -13.70 0.00 0.99
N ARG A 195 -14.31 0.53 2.06
CA ARG A 195 -15.67 0.22 2.49
C ARG A 195 -16.68 1.32 2.20
N ASP A 196 -16.27 2.36 1.48
CA ASP A 196 -17.15 3.43 1.04
C ASP A 196 -18.42 2.88 0.37
N GLY A 197 -19.55 3.44 0.77
CA GLY A 197 -20.90 2.99 0.39
C GLY A 197 -21.51 3.72 -0.81
N ASP A 198 -20.72 4.46 -1.59
CA ASP A 198 -21.21 5.06 -2.83
C ASP A 198 -21.76 3.98 -3.77
N GLY A 199 -22.94 4.23 -4.33
CA GLY A 199 -23.59 3.31 -5.28
C GLY A 199 -24.16 2.01 -4.69
N GLY A 200 -23.68 1.55 -3.52
CA GLY A 200 -24.09 0.31 -2.86
C GLY A 200 -23.31 -0.01 -1.58
N VAL A 201 -23.42 -1.23 -1.05
CA VAL A 201 -22.77 -1.58 0.23
C VAL A 201 -21.31 -1.95 0.00
N ASP A 202 -20.39 -1.27 0.68
CA ASP A 202 -18.94 -1.52 0.66
C ASP A 202 -18.37 -1.71 -0.76
N ARG A 203 -18.76 -0.84 -1.70
CA ARG A 203 -18.20 -0.88 -3.06
C ARG A 203 -16.78 -0.34 -3.09
N GLY A 204 -16.52 0.62 -2.21
CA GLY A 204 -15.21 1.19 -1.98
C GLY A 204 -14.89 2.38 -2.89
N ALA A 205 -13.95 3.19 -2.43
CA ALA A 205 -13.50 4.39 -3.11
C ALA A 205 -12.00 4.63 -2.88
N VAL A 206 -11.44 5.51 -3.72
CA VAL A 206 -10.10 6.07 -3.56
C VAL A 206 -10.19 7.59 -3.63
N TYR A 207 -9.47 8.28 -2.76
CA TYR A 207 -9.33 9.73 -2.77
C TYR A 207 -7.94 10.10 -3.27
N VAL A 208 -7.87 10.92 -4.32
CA VAL A 208 -6.66 11.64 -4.68
C VAL A 208 -6.60 12.90 -3.83
N LEU A 209 -5.56 13.07 -3.02
CA LEU A 209 -5.31 14.24 -2.21
C LEU A 209 -4.17 15.05 -2.81
N PHE A 210 -4.48 16.29 -3.17
CA PHE A 210 -3.48 17.28 -3.51
C PHE A 210 -3.01 17.95 -2.22
N MET A 211 -1.70 17.95 -1.97
CA MET A 211 -1.16 18.27 -0.64
C MET A 211 -0.55 19.67 -0.57
N ASN A 212 -0.41 20.20 0.65
CA ASN A 212 0.46 21.32 0.96
C ASN A 212 1.73 20.81 1.67
N THR A 213 2.81 21.59 1.63
CA THR A 213 4.09 21.25 2.31
C THR A 213 3.98 21.17 3.83
N ASP A 214 2.89 21.67 4.43
CA ASP A 214 2.61 21.53 5.87
C ASP A 214 1.83 20.25 6.21
N GLY A 215 1.62 19.37 5.23
CA GLY A 215 0.93 18.10 5.38
C GLY A 215 -0.60 18.23 5.36
N THR A 216 -1.16 19.43 5.16
CA THR A 216 -2.61 19.60 5.00
C THR A 216 -3.05 19.34 3.55
N VAL A 217 -4.33 19.02 3.36
CA VAL A 217 -4.94 18.83 2.04
C VAL A 217 -5.29 20.19 1.41
N LYS A 218 -4.75 20.45 0.22
CA LYS A 218 -5.05 21.61 -0.64
C LYS A 218 -6.38 21.44 -1.37
N SER A 219 -6.58 20.26 -1.97
CA SER A 219 -7.82 19.84 -2.63
C SER A 219 -7.87 18.31 -2.73
N HIS A 220 -9.02 17.74 -3.06
CA HIS A 220 -9.16 16.31 -3.25
C HIS A 220 -10.11 15.97 -4.40
N GLN A 221 -9.98 14.76 -4.94
CA GLN A 221 -10.91 14.16 -5.89
C GLN A 221 -11.24 12.73 -5.43
N LYS A 222 -12.53 12.43 -5.23
CA LYS A 222 -13.01 11.07 -4.94
C LYS A 222 -13.17 10.28 -6.24
N ILE A 223 -12.78 9.01 -6.23
CA ILE A 223 -12.98 8.05 -7.31
C ILE A 223 -13.80 6.89 -6.75
N SER A 224 -15.03 6.74 -7.23
CA SER A 224 -15.97 5.64 -6.92
C SER A 224 -16.76 5.29 -8.18
N ASP A 225 -17.60 4.25 -8.17
CA ASP A 225 -18.47 3.93 -9.32
C ASP A 225 -19.56 4.98 -9.59
N THR A 226 -19.61 6.04 -8.78
CA THR A 226 -20.53 7.19 -8.94
C THR A 226 -19.84 8.56 -9.09
N GLU A 227 -18.52 8.66 -8.90
CA GLU A 227 -17.77 9.93 -8.91
C GLU A 227 -16.38 9.80 -9.60
N GLY A 228 -15.79 10.93 -9.98
CA GLY A 228 -14.37 10.98 -10.38
C GLY A 228 -14.09 10.46 -11.79
N GLY A 229 -15.11 10.30 -12.62
CA GLY A 229 -14.95 9.83 -14.00
C GLY A 229 -14.72 8.32 -14.14
N PHE A 230 -14.74 7.56 -13.04
CA PHE A 230 -14.66 6.11 -13.09
C PHE A 230 -15.99 5.52 -13.57
N THR A 231 -15.95 4.82 -14.71
CA THR A 231 -17.17 4.32 -15.39
C THR A 231 -17.40 2.82 -15.27
N ALA A 232 -16.53 2.10 -14.56
CA ALA A 232 -16.77 0.69 -14.28
C ALA A 232 -17.92 0.57 -13.27
N THR A 233 -18.61 -0.56 -13.33
CA THR A 233 -19.60 -0.92 -12.32
C THR A 233 -18.91 -1.75 -11.26
N LEU A 234 -19.08 -1.36 -10.00
CA LEU A 234 -18.70 -2.15 -8.85
C LEU A 234 -19.96 -2.80 -8.27
N ASP A 235 -19.83 -4.06 -7.86
CA ASP A 235 -20.86 -4.77 -7.12
C ASP A 235 -20.65 -4.58 -5.61
N ASP A 236 -21.72 -4.85 -4.84
CA ASP A 236 -21.65 -4.74 -3.38
C ASP A 236 -20.58 -5.67 -2.82
N ALA A 237 -19.75 -5.14 -1.91
CA ALA A 237 -18.62 -5.79 -1.28
C ALA A 237 -17.45 -6.15 -2.22
N ASP A 238 -17.29 -5.48 -3.37
CA ASP A 238 -16.09 -5.59 -4.22
C ASP A 238 -14.82 -5.08 -3.53
N PHE A 239 -14.98 -4.14 -2.59
CA PHE A 239 -13.90 -3.49 -1.84
C PHE A 239 -12.86 -2.81 -2.75
N PHE A 240 -13.32 -2.04 -3.74
CA PHE A 240 -12.44 -1.22 -4.57
C PHE A 240 -11.67 -0.22 -3.70
N GLY A 241 -10.35 -0.19 -3.85
CA GLY A 241 -9.50 0.63 -2.99
C GLY A 241 -8.81 -0.16 -1.88
N HIS A 242 -9.11 -1.44 -1.68
CA HIS A 242 -8.45 -2.24 -0.63
C HIS A 242 -6.91 -2.25 -0.75
N ALA A 243 -6.39 -2.10 -1.97
CA ALA A 243 -4.99 -1.82 -2.18
C ALA A 243 -4.86 -0.74 -3.26
N VAL A 244 -3.84 0.10 -3.14
CA VAL A 244 -3.51 1.13 -4.13
C VAL A 244 -2.01 1.16 -4.34
N ALA A 245 -1.57 1.30 -5.59
CA ALA A 245 -0.15 1.46 -5.93
C ALA A 245 -0.03 2.35 -7.17
N SER A 246 0.80 3.40 -7.09
CA SER A 246 1.18 4.15 -8.30
C SER A 246 1.86 3.21 -9.28
N VAL A 247 1.52 3.28 -10.56
CA VAL A 247 2.19 2.52 -11.62
C VAL A 247 3.06 3.40 -12.52
N GLY A 248 3.27 4.66 -12.12
CA GLY A 248 3.91 5.68 -12.95
C GLY A 248 3.02 6.09 -14.13
N ASP A 249 3.58 6.82 -15.09
CA ASP A 249 2.89 7.24 -16.32
C ASP A 249 2.92 6.09 -17.36
N LEU A 250 1.89 5.23 -17.35
CA LEU A 250 1.82 4.06 -18.22
C LEU A 250 1.46 4.44 -19.66
N ASP A 251 0.61 5.46 -19.86
CA ASP A 251 0.16 5.87 -21.20
C ASP A 251 1.00 6.99 -21.86
N GLY A 252 1.96 7.55 -21.12
CA GLY A 252 2.95 8.50 -21.61
C GLY A 252 2.39 9.92 -21.77
N ASP A 253 1.35 10.29 -21.01
CA ASP A 253 0.73 11.61 -21.08
C ASP A 253 1.28 12.63 -20.06
N GLY A 254 2.18 12.18 -19.19
CA GLY A 254 2.84 12.98 -18.16
C GLY A 254 2.12 13.00 -16.81
N VAL A 255 1.05 12.23 -16.63
CA VAL A 255 0.34 12.07 -15.34
C VAL A 255 0.62 10.68 -14.78
N THR A 256 0.78 10.59 -13.46
CA THR A 256 0.93 9.29 -12.78
C THR A 256 -0.40 8.51 -12.82
N ASP A 257 -0.34 7.25 -13.24
CA ASP A 257 -1.45 6.31 -13.23
C ASP A 257 -1.46 5.44 -11.96
N LEU A 258 -2.62 4.84 -11.67
CA LEU A 258 -2.87 4.14 -10.42
C LEU A 258 -3.40 2.71 -10.64
N ALA A 259 -2.85 1.73 -9.94
CA ALA A 259 -3.47 0.42 -9.79
C ALA A 259 -4.29 0.36 -8.50
N VAL A 260 -5.51 -0.17 -8.59
CA VAL A 260 -6.46 -0.27 -7.46
C VAL A 260 -6.98 -1.69 -7.35
N GLY A 261 -6.84 -2.29 -6.16
CA GLY A 261 -7.34 -3.63 -5.85
C GLY A 261 -8.82 -3.60 -5.46
N ALA A 262 -9.58 -4.56 -5.99
CA ALA A 262 -10.95 -4.88 -5.58
C ALA A 262 -10.96 -6.36 -5.21
N MET A 263 -10.41 -6.67 -4.03
CA MET A 263 -10.01 -8.05 -3.71
C MET A 263 -11.19 -9.02 -3.63
N ARG A 264 -12.43 -8.53 -3.53
CA ARG A 264 -13.64 -9.36 -3.45
C ARG A 264 -14.50 -9.32 -4.71
N ASP A 265 -14.00 -8.67 -5.77
CA ASP A 265 -14.64 -8.64 -7.08
C ASP A 265 -15.02 -10.06 -7.53
N GLY A 266 -16.28 -10.17 -7.97
CA GLY A 266 -16.94 -11.44 -8.30
C GLY A 266 -16.80 -11.90 -9.76
N ASP A 267 -15.98 -11.22 -10.56
CA ASP A 267 -15.71 -11.63 -11.93
C ASP A 267 -15.00 -12.99 -11.97
N GLY A 268 -15.46 -13.89 -12.83
CA GLY A 268 -14.99 -15.29 -12.89
C GLY A 268 -15.54 -16.21 -11.78
N GLY A 269 -15.87 -15.69 -10.59
CA GLY A 269 -16.40 -16.46 -9.46
C GLY A 269 -16.39 -15.70 -8.14
N VAL A 270 -16.71 -16.35 -7.02
CA VAL A 270 -16.92 -15.64 -5.75
C VAL A 270 -15.60 -15.19 -5.14
N GLY A 271 -15.37 -13.87 -5.05
CA GLY A 271 -14.21 -13.30 -4.36
C GLY A 271 -12.87 -13.72 -4.97
N ARG A 272 -12.83 -13.92 -6.29
CA ARG A 272 -11.57 -14.17 -7.02
C ARG A 272 -10.70 -12.92 -7.03
N GLY A 273 -11.35 -11.76 -7.02
CA GLY A 273 -10.71 -10.46 -6.94
C GLY A 273 -10.25 -9.93 -8.30
N ALA A 274 -9.99 -8.63 -8.34
CA ALA A 274 -9.56 -7.94 -9.54
C ALA A 274 -8.62 -6.78 -9.20
N VAL A 275 -7.91 -6.30 -10.23
CA VAL A 275 -7.15 -5.06 -10.20
C VAL A 275 -7.65 -4.13 -11.31
N TYR A 276 -7.86 -2.87 -10.99
CA TYR A 276 -8.20 -1.82 -11.94
C TYR A 276 -6.99 -0.92 -12.13
N VAL A 277 -6.46 -0.84 -13.34
CA VAL A 277 -5.51 0.21 -13.73
C VAL A 277 -6.30 1.42 -14.16
N LEU A 278 -6.10 2.55 -13.49
CA LEU A 278 -6.74 3.83 -13.75
C LEU A 278 -5.72 4.77 -14.39
N PHE A 279 -6.05 5.22 -15.59
CA PHE A 279 -5.36 6.31 -16.24
C PHE A 279 -5.93 7.62 -15.74
N LEU A 280 -5.13 8.47 -15.12
CA LEU A 280 -5.62 9.67 -14.44
C LEU A 280 -5.42 10.93 -15.28
N ASN A 281 -6.23 11.95 -15.01
CA ASN A 281 -5.94 13.33 -15.39
C ASN A 281 -5.24 14.04 -14.23
N ALA A 282 -4.53 15.13 -14.51
CA ALA A 282 -3.85 15.94 -13.49
C ALA A 282 -4.78 16.54 -12.41
N ASP A 283 -6.10 16.55 -12.63
CA ASP A 283 -7.10 16.93 -11.62
C ASP A 283 -7.57 15.77 -10.73
N GLY A 284 -6.96 14.59 -10.88
CA GLY A 284 -7.26 13.38 -10.13
C GLY A 284 -8.46 12.59 -10.67
N THR A 285 -9.14 13.05 -11.72
CA THR A 285 -10.23 12.29 -12.34
C THR A 285 -9.72 11.17 -13.24
N VAL A 286 -10.50 10.10 -13.41
CA VAL A 286 -10.19 8.97 -14.29
C VAL A 286 -10.45 9.33 -15.75
N LYS A 287 -9.39 9.30 -16.56
CA LYS A 287 -9.42 9.45 -18.02
C LYS A 287 -9.88 8.17 -18.71
N SER A 288 -9.36 7.02 -18.29
CA SER A 288 -9.79 5.69 -18.72
C SER A 288 -9.35 4.63 -17.72
N HIS A 289 -9.81 3.40 -17.87
CA HIS A 289 -9.49 2.29 -16.96
C HIS A 289 -9.34 0.96 -17.69
N GLN A 290 -8.61 0.02 -17.09
CA GLN A 290 -8.51 -1.37 -17.51
C GLN A 290 -8.66 -2.31 -16.31
N LYS A 291 -9.65 -3.21 -16.34
CA LYS A 291 -9.81 -4.28 -15.35
C LYS A 291 -8.92 -5.47 -15.70
N ILE A 292 -8.26 -6.04 -14.71
CA ILE A 292 -7.46 -7.26 -14.76
C ILE A 292 -8.12 -8.27 -13.80
N SER A 293 -8.58 -9.39 -14.34
CA SER A 293 -9.13 -10.55 -13.62
C SER A 293 -8.76 -11.82 -14.38
N ASP A 294 -9.14 -13.01 -13.88
CA ASP A 294 -8.96 -14.27 -14.62
C ASP A 294 -9.84 -14.37 -15.89
N THR A 295 -10.76 -13.42 -16.12
CA THR A 295 -11.64 -13.39 -17.30
C THR A 295 -11.31 -12.28 -18.31
N VAL A 296 -10.69 -11.17 -17.87
CA VAL A 296 -10.38 -9.99 -18.71
C VAL A 296 -9.02 -9.36 -18.39
N GLY A 297 -8.55 -8.46 -19.27
CA GLY A 297 -7.32 -7.70 -19.02
C GLY A 297 -6.02 -8.46 -19.31
N GLY A 298 -6.09 -9.66 -19.87
CA GLY A 298 -4.93 -10.40 -20.37
C GLY A 298 -4.22 -11.29 -19.33
N LEU A 299 -4.71 -11.32 -18.08
CA LEU A 299 -4.27 -12.32 -17.11
C LEU A 299 -4.76 -13.70 -17.57
N THR A 300 -3.83 -14.64 -17.73
CA THR A 300 -4.16 -16.03 -18.10
C THR A 300 -3.90 -17.01 -16.97
N ALA A 301 -3.68 -16.51 -15.76
CA ALA A 301 -3.70 -17.31 -14.55
C ALA A 301 -5.13 -17.75 -14.27
N THR A 302 -5.29 -18.94 -13.70
CA THR A 302 -6.55 -19.32 -13.05
C THR A 302 -6.55 -18.69 -11.66
N LEU A 303 -7.68 -18.09 -11.29
CA LEU A 303 -7.99 -17.72 -9.91
C LEU A 303 -9.17 -18.59 -9.46
N ASP A 304 -9.09 -19.14 -8.26
CA ASP A 304 -10.15 -19.88 -7.61
C ASP A 304 -10.97 -18.99 -6.67
N ASP A 305 -12.15 -19.48 -6.30
CA ASP A 305 -13.04 -18.72 -5.42
C ASP A 305 -12.33 -18.47 -4.08
N PHE A 306 -12.36 -17.22 -3.61
CA PHE A 306 -11.68 -16.74 -2.41
C PHE A 306 -10.14 -16.64 -2.47
N ASP A 307 -9.54 -16.59 -3.67
CA ASP A 307 -8.11 -16.25 -3.81
C ASP A 307 -7.79 -14.82 -3.37
N PHE A 308 -8.79 -13.92 -3.49
CA PHE A 308 -8.69 -12.49 -3.17
C PHE A 308 -7.55 -11.76 -3.90
N PHE A 309 -7.41 -12.00 -5.20
CA PHE A 309 -6.45 -11.30 -6.05
C PHE A 309 -6.68 -9.78 -6.00
N GLY A 310 -5.61 -9.00 -5.82
CA GLY A 310 -5.72 -7.56 -5.58
C GLY A 310 -5.75 -7.18 -4.11
N ARG A 311 -5.52 -8.12 -3.18
CA ARG A 311 -5.39 -7.85 -1.74
C ARG A 311 -4.29 -6.85 -1.41
N SER A 312 -3.17 -6.93 -2.12
CA SER A 312 -2.01 -6.06 -1.96
C SER A 312 -1.39 -5.79 -3.33
N LEU A 313 -0.80 -4.60 -3.49
CA LEU A 313 -0.23 -4.13 -4.75
C LEU A 313 1.12 -3.48 -4.47
N ALA A 314 2.11 -3.75 -5.32
CA ALA A 314 3.39 -3.05 -5.28
C ALA A 314 3.91 -2.76 -6.68
N ASN A 315 4.33 -1.50 -6.90
CA ASN A 315 5.02 -1.09 -8.11
C ASN A 315 6.41 -1.73 -8.14
N MET A 316 6.68 -2.59 -9.12
CA MET A 316 7.96 -3.31 -9.23
C MET A 316 8.97 -2.61 -10.14
N ALA A 317 8.69 -1.38 -10.58
CA ALA A 317 9.37 -0.72 -11.69
C ALA A 317 9.39 -1.60 -12.96
N ASP A 318 10.20 -1.25 -13.95
CA ASP A 318 10.37 -2.05 -15.18
C ASP A 318 11.38 -3.20 -14.93
N LEU A 319 10.89 -4.35 -14.44
CA LEU A 319 11.75 -5.50 -14.13
C LEU A 319 12.27 -6.18 -15.40
N ASN A 320 11.52 -6.13 -16.50
CA ASN A 320 11.86 -6.84 -17.72
C ASN A 320 12.65 -5.99 -18.76
N GLY A 321 12.77 -4.68 -18.52
CA GLY A 321 13.50 -3.73 -19.35
C GLY A 321 12.78 -3.34 -20.64
N ASP A 322 11.45 -3.41 -20.70
CA ASP A 322 10.65 -3.05 -21.88
C ASP A 322 10.09 -1.63 -21.87
N GLY A 323 10.39 -0.88 -20.81
CA GLY A 323 9.99 0.50 -20.60
C GLY A 323 8.59 0.68 -20.01
N VAL A 324 7.94 -0.39 -19.55
CA VAL A 324 6.65 -0.34 -18.86
C VAL A 324 6.83 -0.85 -17.42
N THR A 325 6.17 -0.19 -16.47
CA THR A 325 6.16 -0.63 -15.08
C THR A 325 5.50 -2.01 -14.94
N ASP A 326 6.10 -2.88 -14.14
CA ASP A 326 5.56 -4.16 -13.71
C ASP A 326 4.90 -4.03 -12.34
N LEU A 327 3.94 -4.92 -12.05
CA LEU A 327 3.11 -4.84 -10.84
C LEU A 327 3.12 -6.18 -10.11
N ALA A 328 3.41 -6.17 -8.81
CA ALA A 328 3.13 -7.32 -7.96
C ALA A 328 1.69 -7.25 -7.45
N VAL A 329 0.95 -8.36 -7.53
CA VAL A 329 -0.42 -8.51 -7.00
C VAL A 329 -0.55 -9.71 -6.06
N GLY A 330 -1.07 -9.46 -4.86
CA GLY A 330 -1.25 -10.48 -3.82
C GLY A 330 -2.62 -11.17 -3.94
N ALA A 331 -2.63 -12.49 -3.72
CA ALA A 331 -3.82 -13.34 -3.62
C ALA A 331 -3.65 -14.22 -2.38
N TYR A 332 -3.85 -13.62 -1.22
CA TYR A 332 -3.52 -14.25 0.06
C TYR A 332 -4.40 -15.44 0.43
N GLY A 333 -5.57 -15.57 -0.23
CA GLY A 333 -6.49 -16.68 -0.02
C GLY A 333 -6.21 -17.89 -0.90
N ASP A 334 -5.24 -17.80 -1.82
CA ASP A 334 -4.86 -18.89 -2.72
C ASP A 334 -4.56 -20.18 -1.95
N ASP A 335 -5.19 -21.28 -2.38
CA ASP A 335 -5.12 -22.57 -1.69
C ASP A 335 -4.36 -23.65 -2.49
N ASP A 336 -3.57 -23.26 -3.49
CA ASP A 336 -2.69 -24.17 -4.19
C ASP A 336 -1.66 -24.77 -3.22
N GLY A 337 -1.67 -26.10 -3.08
CA GLY A 337 -0.75 -26.81 -2.20
C GLY A 337 -1.24 -27.00 -0.75
N GLY A 338 -2.23 -26.23 -0.29
CA GLY A 338 -2.84 -26.34 1.04
C GLY A 338 -3.76 -25.16 1.38
N GLY A 339 -4.42 -25.20 2.54
CA GLY A 339 -5.47 -24.20 2.86
C GLY A 339 -4.92 -22.80 3.14
N LEU A 340 -5.28 -21.81 2.31
CA LEU A 340 -4.97 -20.38 2.49
C LEU A 340 -3.46 -20.12 2.62
N ARG A 341 -2.64 -20.76 1.78
CA ARG A 341 -1.19 -20.54 1.77
C ARG A 341 -0.82 -19.21 1.15
N GLY A 342 -1.63 -18.75 0.21
CA GLY A 342 -1.49 -17.49 -0.49
C GLY A 342 -0.47 -17.55 -1.63
N ALA A 343 -0.58 -16.57 -2.52
CA ALA A 343 0.28 -16.40 -3.68
C ALA A 343 0.58 -14.93 -3.95
N ALA A 344 1.69 -14.69 -4.64
CA ALA A 344 2.01 -13.41 -5.26
C ALA A 344 2.14 -13.58 -6.77
N TYR A 345 1.66 -12.60 -7.53
CA TYR A 345 1.72 -12.58 -8.99
C TYR A 345 2.52 -11.37 -9.44
N VAL A 346 3.59 -11.59 -10.20
CA VAL A 346 4.27 -10.51 -10.92
C VAL A 346 3.62 -10.38 -12.29
N LEU A 347 3.02 -9.24 -12.56
CA LEU A 347 2.38 -8.89 -13.83
C LEU A 347 3.31 -7.99 -14.64
N PHE A 348 3.67 -8.45 -15.83
CA PHE A 348 4.35 -7.62 -16.82
C PHE A 348 3.28 -6.90 -17.65
N LEU A 349 3.16 -5.59 -17.48
CA LEU A 349 2.07 -4.81 -18.06
C LEU A 349 2.39 -4.36 -19.50
N ASN A 350 1.35 -3.99 -20.22
CA ASN A 350 1.42 -3.15 -21.41
C ASN A 350 1.03 -1.72 -21.03
N ALA A 351 1.46 -0.73 -21.81
CA ALA A 351 1.10 0.69 -21.64
C ALA A 351 -0.42 0.98 -21.60
N ASN A 352 -1.26 0.04 -22.07
CA ASN A 352 -2.72 0.15 -22.00
C ASN A 352 -3.33 -0.51 -20.74
N GLY A 353 -2.50 -0.88 -19.75
CA GLY A 353 -2.92 -1.49 -18.49
C GLY A 353 -3.28 -2.96 -18.58
N THR A 354 -3.15 -3.61 -19.74
CA THR A 354 -3.36 -5.08 -19.87
C THR A 354 -2.10 -5.86 -19.53
N VAL A 355 -2.26 -7.12 -19.12
CA VAL A 355 -1.15 -8.03 -18.81
C VAL A 355 -0.58 -8.63 -20.09
N LYS A 356 0.73 -8.48 -20.28
CA LYS A 356 1.53 -9.07 -21.37
C LYS A 356 2.02 -10.47 -21.02
N ALA A 357 2.50 -10.64 -19.80
CA ALA A 357 2.95 -11.89 -19.21
C ALA A 357 2.77 -11.82 -17.69
N HIS A 358 2.78 -12.95 -17.01
CA HIS A 358 2.73 -12.98 -15.56
C HIS A 358 3.52 -14.18 -15.03
N GLN A 359 3.91 -14.10 -13.76
CA GLN A 359 4.54 -15.18 -13.01
C GLN A 359 3.85 -15.32 -11.66
N LYS A 360 3.30 -16.50 -11.37
CA LYS A 360 2.85 -16.87 -10.01
C LYS A 360 4.05 -17.30 -9.16
N ILE A 361 4.10 -16.81 -7.93
CA ILE A 361 5.08 -17.14 -6.90
C ILE A 361 4.29 -17.70 -5.70
N SER A 362 4.55 -18.96 -5.38
CA SER A 362 3.95 -19.70 -4.26
C SER A 362 4.84 -20.89 -3.91
N ASP A 363 4.55 -21.65 -2.85
CA ASP A 363 5.27 -22.89 -2.54
C ASP A 363 5.12 -23.97 -3.65
N THR A 364 4.23 -23.77 -4.61
CA THR A 364 3.97 -24.63 -5.77
C THR A 364 4.42 -24.05 -7.11
N ALA A 365 4.84 -22.77 -7.18
CA ALA A 365 5.17 -22.08 -8.43
C ALA A 365 6.27 -21.00 -8.29
N GLY A 366 6.89 -20.60 -9.40
CA GLY A 366 7.81 -19.45 -9.41
C GLY A 366 9.16 -19.67 -8.72
N ASN A 367 9.62 -20.92 -8.59
CA ASN A 367 10.89 -21.29 -7.95
C ASN A 367 11.05 -20.78 -6.50
N PHE A 368 9.95 -20.48 -5.82
CA PHE A 368 9.96 -20.15 -4.40
C PHE A 368 10.19 -21.43 -3.60
N THR A 369 11.37 -21.54 -2.97
CA THR A 369 11.79 -22.79 -2.29
C THR A 369 11.43 -22.83 -0.81
N ALA A 370 10.83 -21.77 -0.26
CA ALA A 370 10.34 -21.79 1.11
C ALA A 370 9.05 -22.61 1.19
N THR A 371 8.85 -23.26 2.34
CA THR A 371 7.59 -23.93 2.64
C THR A 371 6.61 -22.90 3.16
N LEU A 372 5.38 -22.90 2.62
CA LEU A 372 4.24 -22.21 3.21
C LEU A 372 3.38 -23.24 3.95
N ASP A 373 3.06 -22.96 5.21
CA ASP A 373 2.10 -23.71 5.99
C ASP A 373 0.67 -23.19 5.74
N ASP A 374 -0.33 -23.99 6.08
CA ASP A 374 -1.73 -23.56 5.95
C ASP A 374 -1.99 -22.30 6.80
N SER A 375 -2.68 -21.32 6.22
CA SER A 375 -2.92 -19.99 6.83
C SER A 375 -1.67 -19.10 6.99
N ASP A 376 -0.64 -19.29 6.16
CA ASP A 376 0.49 -18.35 6.06
C ASP A 376 0.12 -17.05 5.33
N PHE A 377 -0.93 -17.06 4.48
CA PHE A 377 -1.43 -15.87 3.79
C PHE A 377 -0.35 -15.11 3.00
N PHE A 378 0.53 -15.84 2.30
CA PHE A 378 1.56 -15.26 1.46
C PHE A 378 0.95 -14.30 0.41
N GLY A 379 1.57 -13.14 0.21
CA GLY A 379 0.99 -12.07 -0.62
C GLY A 379 -0.06 -11.20 0.08
N SER A 380 -0.30 -11.38 1.39
CA SER A 380 -1.18 -10.48 2.17
C SER A 380 -0.71 -9.03 2.20
N SER A 381 0.60 -8.80 2.10
CA SER A 381 1.21 -7.49 1.93
C SER A 381 2.45 -7.61 1.04
N MET A 382 2.68 -6.59 0.21
CA MET A 382 3.83 -6.53 -0.67
C MET A 382 4.26 -5.08 -0.81
N THR A 383 5.57 -4.88 -0.84
CA THR A 383 6.20 -3.58 -1.05
C THR A 383 7.46 -3.80 -1.88
N ASN A 384 7.76 -2.83 -2.74
CA ASN A 384 9.05 -2.78 -3.42
C ASN A 384 10.04 -2.02 -2.54
N LEU A 385 11.16 -2.67 -2.21
CA LEU A 385 12.22 -2.11 -1.37
C LEU A 385 13.40 -1.54 -2.18
N GLY A 386 13.31 -1.56 -3.51
CA GLY A 386 14.42 -1.22 -4.40
C GLY A 386 15.63 -2.15 -4.22
N ASP A 387 16.79 -1.68 -4.68
CA ASP A 387 18.08 -2.37 -4.50
C ASP A 387 18.67 -2.07 -3.11
N LEU A 388 18.27 -2.84 -2.07
CA LEU A 388 18.81 -2.70 -0.71
C LEU A 388 20.34 -2.84 -0.63
#